data_AF-A0AAI9D9J7-F1
#
_entry.id   AF-A0AAI9D9J7-F1
#
_cell.length_a   1.000
_cell.length_b   1.000
_cell.length_c   1.000
_cell.angle_alpha   90.00
_cell.angle_beta   90.00
_cell.angle_gamma   90.00
#
_symmetry.space_group_name_H-M   'P 1'
#
loop_
_entity.id
_entity.type
_entity.pdbx_description
1 polymer ?
#
loop_
_entity_poly.entity_id
_entity_poly.type
_entity_poly.pdbx_seq_one_letter_code
_entity_poly.pdbx_strand_id
1 'polypeptide(L)'
;MKIALMMENSQAAKNAVIFNELNTVSSSLGHQAFNVGMKDEHDHHLTYIHLGIMASLLLNSKAVDFVVAGCGTGQGALMSLNLHPGVVCGYCLEPSDAFLFNQINNGNAISMAFAKGYGWGAELNVRYIFEKAFTGERGQGYPLERAEPQRCNAAILNEVKAAIVKENYLDTLRAMDQSLVKTAVMGSQFQECFFAHCQNEEIAAYVRSFINA
;
A
#
# COMPACT_ATOMS: atom_id res chain seq x y z
N MET A 1 -9.69 -4.36 -9.31
CA MET A 1 -9.25 -3.45 -8.23
C MET A 1 -8.41 -2.33 -8.83
N LYS A 2 -8.37 -1.18 -8.18
CA LYS A 2 -7.38 -0.12 -8.36
C LYS A 2 -6.21 -0.39 -7.39
N ILE A 3 -5.01 -0.58 -7.92
CA ILE A 3 -3.83 -1.04 -7.16
C ILE A 3 -2.72 0.00 -7.30
N ALA A 4 -2.24 0.56 -6.19
CA ALA A 4 -1.13 1.52 -6.20
C ALA A 4 0.20 0.82 -5.88
N LEU A 5 1.20 0.96 -6.75
CA LEU A 5 2.61 0.70 -6.43
C LEU A 5 3.25 1.97 -5.90
N MET A 6 3.91 1.88 -4.74
CA MET A 6 4.69 2.98 -4.18
C MET A 6 6.03 2.48 -3.62
N MET A 7 7.12 2.99 -4.19
CA MET A 7 8.48 2.65 -3.80
C MET A 7 9.24 3.91 -3.36
N GLU A 8 10.19 3.72 -2.45
CA GLU A 8 11.00 4.78 -1.85
C GLU A 8 12.45 4.75 -2.37
N ASN A 9 13.19 5.82 -2.06
CA ASN A 9 14.50 6.16 -2.61
C ASN A 9 15.47 4.97 -2.71
N SER A 10 15.61 4.14 -1.67
CA SER A 10 16.65 3.10 -1.65
C SER A 10 16.43 2.00 -2.69
N GLN A 11 15.20 1.86 -3.18
CA GLN A 11 14.81 0.83 -4.15
C GLN A 11 14.26 1.42 -5.45
N ALA A 12 14.31 2.74 -5.63
CA ALA A 12 13.68 3.44 -6.76
C ALA A 12 14.18 2.93 -8.12
N ALA A 13 15.47 2.59 -8.25
CA ALA A 13 16.03 2.00 -9.48
C ALA A 13 15.35 0.68 -9.92
N LYS A 14 14.67 -0.03 -9.01
CA LYS A 14 13.94 -1.27 -9.34
C LYS A 14 12.48 -1.02 -9.70
N ASN A 15 11.96 0.20 -9.57
CA ASN A 15 10.55 0.50 -9.75
C ASN A 15 10.02 0.06 -11.11
N ALA A 16 10.75 0.35 -12.20
CA ALA A 16 10.33 -0.05 -13.54
C ALA A 16 10.10 -1.57 -13.68
N VAL A 17 10.98 -2.39 -13.10
CA VAL A 17 10.85 -3.86 -13.12
C VAL A 17 9.64 -4.30 -12.30
N ILE A 18 9.49 -3.79 -11.06
CA ILE A 18 8.36 -4.15 -10.19
C ILE A 18 7.03 -3.73 -10.81
N PHE A 19 6.96 -2.52 -11.38
CA PHE A 19 5.76 -2.01 -12.02
C PHE A 19 5.39 -2.80 -13.27
N ASN A 20 6.37 -3.23 -14.07
CA ASN A 20 6.12 -4.10 -15.22
C ASN A 20 5.46 -5.42 -14.81
N GLU A 21 5.97 -6.07 -13.77
CA GLU A 21 5.38 -7.32 -13.26
C GLU A 21 3.99 -7.11 -12.68
N LEU A 22 3.80 -6.03 -11.91
CA LEU A 22 2.49 -5.67 -11.36
C LEU A 22 1.48 -5.41 -12.48
N ASN A 23 1.86 -4.63 -13.50
CA ASN A 23 0.99 -4.27 -14.60
C ASN A 23 0.62 -5.48 -15.46
N THR A 24 1.59 -6.38 -15.70
CA THR A 24 1.38 -7.64 -16.45
C THR A 24 0.30 -8.49 -15.78
N VAL A 25 0.45 -8.76 -14.48
CA VAL A 25 -0.52 -9.57 -13.73
C VAL A 25 -1.86 -8.84 -13.59
N SER A 26 -1.84 -7.58 -13.16
CA SER A 26 -3.05 -6.79 -12.91
C SER A 26 -3.92 -6.66 -14.16
N SER A 27 -3.32 -6.36 -15.31
CA SER A 27 -4.05 -6.20 -16.57
C SER A 27 -4.71 -7.50 -17.02
N SER A 28 -4.02 -8.63 -16.85
CA SER A 28 -4.57 -9.96 -17.19
C SER A 28 -5.79 -10.35 -16.36
N LEU A 29 -5.91 -9.79 -15.14
CA LEU A 29 -7.00 -10.02 -14.20
C LEU A 29 -8.06 -8.89 -14.21
N GLY A 30 -7.98 -7.95 -15.16
CA GLY A 30 -8.91 -6.83 -15.26
C GLY A 30 -8.80 -5.81 -14.12
N HIS A 31 -7.62 -5.69 -13.50
CA HIS A 31 -7.31 -4.68 -12.51
C HIS A 31 -6.55 -3.52 -13.13
N GLN A 32 -6.54 -2.37 -12.44
CA GLN A 32 -5.83 -1.16 -12.86
C GLN A 32 -4.65 -0.92 -11.91
N ALA A 33 -3.44 -0.84 -12.45
CA ALA A 33 -2.24 -0.55 -11.68
C ALA A 33 -1.82 0.92 -11.84
N PHE A 34 -1.52 1.60 -10.73
CA PHE A 34 -1.06 2.98 -10.67
C PHE A 34 0.33 3.02 -10.05
N ASN A 35 1.29 3.69 -10.70
CA ASN A 35 2.64 3.88 -10.15
C ASN A 35 2.73 5.27 -9.51
N VAL A 36 2.62 5.33 -8.20
CA VAL A 36 2.43 6.59 -7.44
C VAL A 36 3.60 6.95 -6.53
N GLY A 37 4.60 6.07 -6.40
CA GLY A 37 5.86 6.36 -5.69
C GLY A 37 6.97 6.83 -6.64
N MET A 38 8.23 6.68 -6.22
CA MET A 38 9.39 7.04 -7.06
C MET A 38 9.52 6.07 -8.24
N LYS A 39 9.65 6.62 -9.45
CA LYS A 39 9.89 5.87 -10.69
C LYS A 39 11.36 5.51 -10.93
N ASP A 40 12.25 6.35 -10.44
CA ASP A 40 13.70 6.18 -10.49
C ASP A 40 14.36 7.02 -9.38
N GLU A 41 15.69 6.95 -9.28
CA GLU A 41 16.47 7.60 -8.22
C GLU A 41 16.48 9.14 -8.27
N HIS A 42 16.07 9.74 -9.39
CA HIS A 42 16.03 11.20 -9.60
C HIS A 42 14.62 11.80 -9.46
N ASP A 43 13.62 10.95 -9.21
CA ASP A 43 12.23 11.38 -9.03
C ASP A 43 12.03 12.13 -7.70
N HIS A 44 10.82 12.65 -7.48
CA HIS A 44 10.41 13.28 -6.22
C HIS A 44 10.72 12.38 -5.03
N HIS A 45 11.66 12.81 -4.19
CA HIS A 45 12.27 11.94 -3.19
C HIS A 45 11.27 11.52 -2.10
N LEU A 46 11.13 10.21 -1.92
CA LEU A 46 10.29 9.58 -0.91
C LEU A 46 11.12 8.65 -0.03
N THR A 47 10.77 8.58 1.24
CA THR A 47 11.27 7.57 2.20
C THR A 47 10.14 6.62 2.56
N TYR A 48 10.44 5.50 3.21
CA TYR A 48 9.41 4.57 3.67
C TYR A 48 8.38 5.20 4.64
N ILE A 49 8.72 6.31 5.32
CA ILE A 49 7.78 7.08 6.15
C ILE A 49 6.70 7.75 5.29
N HIS A 50 7.11 8.34 4.17
CA HIS A 50 6.18 8.96 3.22
C HIS A 50 5.24 7.93 2.61
N LEU A 51 5.72 6.70 2.34
CA LEU A 51 4.88 5.61 1.83
C LEU A 51 3.71 5.28 2.78
N GLY A 52 3.92 5.33 4.11
CA GLY A 52 2.83 5.14 5.07
C GLY A 52 1.73 6.20 4.94
N ILE A 53 2.13 7.47 4.86
CA ILE A 53 1.21 8.60 4.69
C ILE A 53 0.45 8.48 3.36
N MET A 54 1.16 8.17 2.27
CA MET A 54 0.56 7.97 0.94
C MET A 54 -0.47 6.84 0.94
N ALA A 55 -0.11 5.67 1.49
CA ALA A 55 -1.03 4.53 1.58
C ALA A 55 -2.27 4.87 2.41
N SER A 56 -2.08 5.58 3.52
CA SER A 56 -3.19 6.04 4.37
C SER A 56 -4.17 6.91 3.59
N LEU A 57 -3.68 7.92 2.87
CA LEU A 57 -4.51 8.83 2.09
C LEU A 57 -5.22 8.10 0.94
N LEU A 58 -4.50 7.26 0.19
CA LEU A 58 -5.06 6.55 -0.98
C LEU A 58 -6.14 5.53 -0.58
N LEU A 59 -5.93 4.78 0.51
CA LEU A 59 -6.87 3.76 0.98
C LEU A 59 -8.07 4.37 1.71
N ASN A 60 -7.86 5.31 2.65
CA ASN A 60 -8.97 5.92 3.41
C ASN A 60 -9.86 6.82 2.54
N SER A 61 -9.30 7.42 1.47
CA SER A 61 -10.09 8.15 0.48
C SER A 61 -10.81 7.26 -0.54
N LYS A 62 -10.54 5.94 -0.53
CA LYS A 62 -11.00 4.98 -1.55
C LYS A 62 -10.56 5.35 -2.98
N ALA A 63 -9.44 6.07 -3.11
CA ALA A 63 -8.83 6.31 -4.41
C ALA A 63 -8.36 4.99 -5.03
N VAL A 64 -7.75 4.13 -4.22
CA VAL A 64 -7.35 2.76 -4.58
C VAL A 64 -7.92 1.75 -3.61
N ASP A 65 -7.99 0.50 -4.04
CA ASP A 65 -8.48 -0.63 -3.23
C ASP A 65 -7.33 -1.38 -2.53
N PHE A 66 -6.13 -1.32 -3.10
CA PHE A 66 -4.97 -2.06 -2.61
C PHE A 66 -3.65 -1.31 -2.84
N VAL A 67 -2.68 -1.51 -1.96
CA VAL A 67 -1.33 -0.94 -2.07
C VAL A 67 -0.26 -2.04 -2.13
N VAL A 68 0.65 -1.92 -3.09
CA VAL A 68 1.94 -2.63 -3.12
C VAL A 68 3.02 -1.64 -2.75
N ALA A 69 3.75 -1.93 -1.68
CA ALA A 69 4.88 -1.13 -1.22
C ALA A 69 6.07 -2.03 -0.89
N GLY A 70 7.15 -1.42 -0.44
CA GLY A 70 8.32 -2.14 0.05
C GLY A 70 9.52 -1.24 0.19
N CYS A 71 10.59 -1.81 0.75
CA CYS A 71 11.91 -1.20 0.82
C CYS A 71 12.96 -2.31 0.77
N GLY A 72 14.22 -2.02 1.12
CA GLY A 72 15.28 -3.04 1.05
C GLY A 72 14.92 -4.37 1.73
N THR A 73 14.32 -4.32 2.92
CA THR A 73 13.84 -5.51 3.65
C THR A 73 12.32 -5.60 3.74
N GLY A 74 11.58 -4.61 3.24
CA GLY A 74 10.14 -4.46 3.44
C GLY A 74 9.72 -4.02 4.86
N GLN A 75 10.60 -4.09 5.87
CA GLN A 75 10.22 -3.84 7.27
C GLN A 75 9.87 -2.38 7.54
N GLY A 76 10.67 -1.42 7.03
CA GLY A 76 10.41 0.01 7.25
C GLY A 76 9.04 0.43 6.68
N ALA A 77 8.75 0.03 5.44
CA ALA A 77 7.45 0.29 4.83
C ALA A 77 6.32 -0.44 5.56
N LEU A 78 6.50 -1.72 5.95
CA LEU A 78 5.50 -2.48 6.71
C LEU A 78 5.10 -1.77 8.01
N MET A 79 6.07 -1.35 8.81
CA MET A 79 5.84 -0.64 10.07
C MET A 79 5.18 0.72 9.81
N SER A 80 5.67 1.45 8.80
CA SER A 80 5.13 2.76 8.46
C SER A 80 3.68 2.68 8.00
N LEU A 81 3.31 1.72 7.16
CA LEU A 81 1.94 1.57 6.67
C LEU A 81 0.98 1.16 7.80
N ASN A 82 1.40 0.21 8.66
CA ASN A 82 0.55 -0.30 9.74
C ASN A 82 0.29 0.68 10.88
N LEU A 83 1.02 1.79 11.01
CA LEU A 83 0.69 2.81 12.01
C LEU A 83 -0.62 3.53 11.67
N HIS A 84 -1.03 3.55 10.40
CA HIS A 84 -2.19 4.31 9.97
C HIS A 84 -3.49 3.51 10.15
N PRO A 85 -4.57 4.16 10.64
CA PRO A 85 -5.91 3.57 10.61
C PRO A 85 -6.38 3.34 9.17
N GLY A 86 -7.21 2.33 8.97
CA GLY A 86 -7.68 1.93 7.63
C GLY A 86 -6.63 1.26 6.73
N VAL A 87 -5.39 1.09 7.22
CA VAL A 87 -4.32 0.40 6.48
C VAL A 87 -3.91 -0.87 7.23
N VAL A 88 -4.06 -2.01 6.57
CA VAL A 88 -3.64 -3.33 7.08
C VAL A 88 -2.63 -3.88 6.09
N CYS A 89 -1.35 -3.78 6.45
CA CYS A 89 -0.24 -4.13 5.58
C CYS A 89 0.40 -5.45 6.03
N GLY A 90 0.40 -6.45 5.13
CA GLY A 90 1.10 -7.72 5.33
C GLY A 90 2.54 -7.66 4.84
N TYR A 91 3.42 -8.45 5.45
CA TYR A 91 4.72 -8.73 4.85
C TYR A 91 4.56 -9.85 3.83
N CYS A 92 5.23 -9.74 2.67
CA CYS A 92 5.10 -10.73 1.61
C CYS A 92 6.44 -10.99 0.93
N LEU A 93 6.96 -12.21 1.07
CA LEU A 93 8.25 -12.61 0.53
C LEU A 93 8.16 -13.69 -0.54
N GLU A 94 7.11 -14.49 -0.50
CA GLU A 94 6.88 -15.56 -1.45
C GLU A 94 5.37 -15.75 -1.71
N PRO A 95 4.96 -16.52 -2.74
CA PRO A 95 3.57 -16.55 -3.19
C PRO A 95 2.55 -17.08 -2.17
N SER A 96 2.97 -17.98 -1.27
CA SER A 96 2.09 -18.53 -0.24
C SER A 96 1.78 -17.50 0.85
N ASP A 97 2.71 -16.61 1.20
CA ASP A 97 2.45 -15.43 2.05
C ASP A 97 1.31 -14.59 1.49
N ALA A 98 1.33 -14.30 0.18
CA ALA A 98 0.29 -13.50 -0.47
C ALA A 98 -1.08 -14.17 -0.39
N PHE A 99 -1.12 -15.48 -0.66
CA PHE A 99 -2.35 -16.27 -0.52
C PHE A 99 -2.86 -16.26 0.92
N LEU A 100 -2.02 -16.61 1.89
CA LEU A 100 -2.39 -16.70 3.30
C LEU A 100 -2.81 -15.34 3.86
N PHE A 101 -2.12 -14.26 3.48
CA PHE A 101 -2.50 -12.90 3.86
C PHE A 101 -3.92 -12.55 3.38
N ASN A 102 -4.24 -12.86 2.12
CA ASN A 102 -5.58 -12.65 1.57
C ASN A 102 -6.65 -13.46 2.31
N GLN A 103 -6.38 -14.73 2.62
CA GLN A 103 -7.39 -15.59 3.25
C GLN A 103 -7.57 -15.30 4.74
N ILE A 104 -6.48 -15.09 5.47
CA ILE A 104 -6.46 -15.00 6.94
C ILE A 104 -6.66 -13.56 7.40
N ASN A 105 -5.92 -12.61 6.81
CA ASN A 105 -5.89 -11.22 7.27
C ASN A 105 -6.85 -10.32 6.51
N ASN A 106 -7.10 -10.63 5.22
CA ASN A 106 -7.94 -9.84 4.33
C ASN A 106 -7.58 -8.34 4.35
N GLY A 107 -6.28 -8.05 4.37
CA GLY A 107 -5.78 -6.68 4.41
C GLY A 107 -5.80 -6.01 3.04
N ASN A 108 -5.32 -4.77 2.98
CA ASN A 108 -5.38 -3.91 1.80
C ASN A 108 -4.01 -3.34 1.37
N ALA A 109 -2.93 -3.85 1.95
CA ALA A 109 -1.58 -3.53 1.50
C ALA A 109 -0.62 -4.71 1.70
N ILE A 110 0.42 -4.79 0.87
CA ILE A 110 1.58 -5.65 1.10
C ILE A 110 2.88 -4.84 1.06
N SER A 111 3.83 -5.22 1.90
CA SER A 111 5.20 -4.70 1.89
C SER A 111 6.18 -5.82 1.55
N MET A 112 6.98 -5.61 0.52
CA MET A 112 7.91 -6.60 -0.03
C MET A 112 9.37 -6.19 0.20
N ALA A 113 10.28 -7.17 0.14
CA ALA A 113 11.72 -6.93 0.19
C ALA A 113 12.31 -6.82 -1.22
N PHE A 114 12.77 -5.63 -1.59
CA PHE A 114 13.34 -5.38 -2.93
C PHE A 114 14.88 -5.38 -2.95
N ALA A 115 15.55 -5.67 -1.83
CA ALA A 115 17.00 -5.88 -1.77
C ALA A 115 17.39 -7.18 -1.08
N LYS A 116 16.92 -7.40 0.16
CA LYS A 116 17.24 -8.60 0.93
C LYS A 116 16.61 -9.83 0.28
N GLY A 117 17.45 -10.72 -0.25
CA GLY A 117 17.01 -11.90 -1.00
C GLY A 117 16.59 -11.60 -2.44
N TYR A 118 16.78 -10.37 -2.91
CA TYR A 118 16.44 -9.96 -4.27
C TYR A 118 17.64 -10.18 -5.21
N GLY A 119 17.78 -11.41 -5.71
CA GLY A 119 18.84 -11.83 -6.61
C GLY A 119 18.31 -12.26 -7.99
N TRP A 120 18.96 -13.24 -8.60
CA TRP A 120 18.55 -13.78 -9.91
C TRP A 120 17.16 -14.42 -9.83
N GLY A 121 16.25 -14.03 -10.74
CA GLY A 121 14.87 -14.52 -10.78
C GLY A 121 13.93 -13.89 -9.74
N ALA A 122 14.38 -12.86 -9.01
CA ALA A 122 13.54 -12.19 -8.02
C ALA A 122 12.33 -11.49 -8.65
N GLU A 123 12.42 -11.03 -9.89
CA GLU A 123 11.30 -10.51 -10.67
C GLU A 123 10.23 -11.57 -10.96
N LEU A 124 10.63 -12.84 -11.14
CA LEU A 124 9.68 -13.95 -11.27
C LEU A 124 8.95 -14.20 -9.95
N ASN A 125 9.66 -14.17 -8.82
CA ASN A 125 9.02 -14.28 -7.50
C ASN A 125 8.04 -13.12 -7.26
N VAL A 126 8.38 -11.90 -7.67
CA VAL A 126 7.47 -10.74 -7.64
C VAL A 126 6.21 -11.00 -8.46
N ARG A 127 6.34 -11.52 -9.70
CA ARG A 127 5.19 -11.93 -10.52
C ARG A 127 4.32 -12.96 -9.80
N TYR A 128 4.91 -14.02 -9.28
CA TYR A 128 4.18 -15.09 -8.60
C TYR A 128 3.46 -14.61 -7.34
N ILE A 129 4.06 -13.67 -6.60
CA ILE A 129 3.39 -12.99 -5.48
C ILE A 129 2.17 -12.24 -5.98
N PHE A 130 2.27 -11.45 -7.06
CA PHE A 130 1.13 -10.72 -7.59
C PHE A 130 0.02 -11.64 -8.12
N GLU A 131 0.38 -12.76 -8.75
CA GLU A 131 -0.60 -13.77 -9.19
C GLU A 131 -1.43 -14.28 -8.01
N LYS A 132 -0.80 -14.54 -6.86
CA LYS A 132 -1.51 -15.00 -5.64
C LYS A 132 -2.18 -13.88 -4.85
N ALA A 133 -1.64 -12.68 -4.88
CA ALA A 133 -2.21 -11.52 -4.21
C ALA A 133 -3.51 -11.05 -4.87
N PHE A 134 -3.66 -11.24 -6.18
CA PHE A 134 -4.75 -10.63 -6.94
C PHE A 134 -5.71 -11.61 -7.62
N THR A 135 -5.49 -12.92 -7.48
CA THR A 135 -6.41 -13.95 -7.99
C THR A 135 -7.30 -14.50 -6.88
N GLY A 136 -8.59 -14.70 -7.19
CA GLY A 136 -9.54 -15.40 -6.33
C GLY A 136 -10.19 -14.51 -5.26
N GLU A 137 -10.99 -15.15 -4.41
CA GLU A 137 -11.66 -14.49 -3.29
C GLU A 137 -10.71 -14.25 -2.10
N ARG A 138 -11.09 -13.32 -1.23
CA ARG A 138 -10.32 -12.94 -0.02
C ARG A 138 -11.17 -13.12 1.23
N GLY A 139 -10.53 -13.34 2.37
CA GLY A 139 -11.20 -13.46 3.68
C GLY A 139 -11.97 -14.77 3.89
N GLN A 140 -11.70 -15.81 3.10
CA GLN A 140 -12.34 -17.12 3.27
C GLN A 140 -11.70 -17.98 4.37
N GLY A 141 -10.60 -17.51 4.96
CA GLY A 141 -9.86 -18.21 6.00
C GLY A 141 -8.96 -19.32 5.47
N TYR A 142 -7.91 -19.63 6.21
CA TYR A 142 -7.06 -20.79 5.97
C TYR A 142 -6.41 -21.30 7.28
N PRO A 143 -6.49 -22.61 7.59
CA PRO A 143 -7.32 -23.60 6.90
C PRO A 143 -8.81 -23.28 7.09
N LEU A 144 -9.69 -23.81 6.23
CA LEU A 144 -11.09 -23.36 6.13
C LEU A 144 -11.89 -23.54 7.44
N GLU A 145 -11.57 -24.57 8.22
CA GLU A 145 -12.15 -24.82 9.54
C GLU A 145 -11.82 -23.73 10.58
N ARG A 146 -10.86 -22.85 10.29
CA ARG A 146 -10.47 -21.70 11.11
C ARG A 146 -11.02 -20.37 10.60
N ALA A 147 -11.85 -20.36 9.56
CA ALA A 147 -12.30 -19.13 8.89
C ALA A 147 -13.08 -18.18 9.80
N GLU A 148 -14.02 -18.69 10.59
CA GLU A 148 -14.87 -17.85 11.45
C GLU A 148 -14.05 -17.04 12.47
N PRO A 149 -13.21 -17.64 13.32
CA PRO A 149 -12.40 -16.86 14.26
C PRO A 149 -11.38 -15.94 13.57
N GLN A 150 -10.90 -16.29 12.37
CA GLN A 150 -10.00 -15.43 11.60
C GLN A 150 -10.71 -14.16 11.13
N ARG A 151 -11.92 -14.28 10.55
CA ARG A 151 -12.75 -13.13 10.17
C ARG A 151 -13.09 -12.23 11.35
N CYS A 152 -13.47 -12.81 12.48
CA CYS A 152 -13.76 -12.05 13.71
C CYS A 152 -12.53 -11.27 14.19
N ASN A 153 -11.35 -11.90 14.22
CA ASN A 153 -10.13 -11.23 14.66
C ASN A 153 -9.66 -10.13 13.69
N ALA A 154 -9.84 -10.32 12.38
CA ALA A 154 -9.56 -9.26 11.40
C ALA A 154 -10.48 -8.04 11.58
N ALA A 155 -11.75 -8.26 11.91
CA ALA A 155 -12.67 -7.17 12.26
C ALA A 155 -12.25 -6.45 13.55
N ILE A 156 -11.92 -7.19 14.61
CA ILE A 156 -11.43 -6.62 15.88
C ILE A 156 -10.14 -5.80 15.67
N LEU A 157 -9.22 -6.26 14.80
CA LEU A 157 -8.02 -5.50 14.48
C LEU A 157 -8.36 -4.10 13.91
N ASN A 158 -9.36 -4.02 13.03
CA ASN A 158 -9.81 -2.74 12.48
C ASN A 158 -10.42 -1.84 13.56
N GLU A 159 -11.21 -2.41 14.49
CA GLU A 159 -11.77 -1.68 15.64
C GLU A 159 -10.67 -1.14 16.57
N VAL A 160 -9.69 -1.97 16.92
CA VAL A 160 -8.53 -1.57 17.75
C VAL A 160 -7.73 -0.46 17.08
N LYS A 161 -7.50 -0.56 15.77
CA LYS A 161 -6.82 0.50 15.00
C LYS A 161 -7.62 1.79 14.94
N ALA A 162 -8.95 1.72 14.85
CA ALA A 162 -9.81 2.89 14.87
C ALA A 162 -9.83 3.57 16.25
N ALA A 163 -9.74 2.81 17.34
CA ALA A 163 -9.77 3.34 18.70
C ALA A 163 -8.53 4.17 19.10
N ILE A 164 -7.40 3.99 18.40
CA ILE A 164 -6.15 4.75 18.66
C ILE A 164 -6.02 6.01 17.79
N VAL A 165 -7.01 6.32 16.96
CA VAL A 165 -7.06 7.54 16.13
C VAL A 165 -7.35 8.75 17.03
N LYS A 166 -6.94 9.95 16.60
CA LYS A 166 -7.44 11.19 17.20
C LYS A 166 -8.95 11.34 16.96
N GLU A 167 -9.55 12.44 17.40
CA GLU A 167 -11.00 12.68 17.30
C GLU A 167 -11.58 12.36 15.92
N ASN A 168 -10.85 12.66 14.84
CA ASN A 168 -11.08 12.11 13.52
C ASN A 168 -9.78 11.77 12.78
N TYR A 169 -9.91 11.09 11.64
CA TYR A 169 -8.80 10.67 10.78
C TYR A 169 -7.86 11.82 10.36
N LEU A 170 -8.43 12.96 9.95
CA LEU A 170 -7.64 14.10 9.48
C LEU A 170 -6.86 14.77 10.63
N ASP A 171 -7.36 14.74 11.85
CA ASP A 171 -6.64 15.27 13.00
C ASP A 171 -5.37 14.47 13.29
N THR A 172 -5.37 13.16 13.03
CA THR A 172 -4.15 12.35 13.07
C THR A 172 -3.11 12.84 12.06
N LEU A 173 -3.52 13.18 10.83
CA LEU A 173 -2.61 13.73 9.82
C LEU A 173 -2.13 15.15 10.17
N ARG A 174 -3.02 16.03 10.66
CA ARG A 174 -2.68 17.39 11.10
C ARG A 174 -1.71 17.42 12.28
N ALA A 175 -1.70 16.38 13.11
CA ALA A 175 -0.80 16.27 14.25
C ALA A 175 0.62 15.79 13.86
N MET A 176 0.82 15.29 12.65
CA MET A 176 2.15 14.93 12.14
C MET A 176 2.96 16.18 11.78
N ASP A 177 4.26 16.02 11.58
CA ASP A 177 5.05 17.05 10.90
C ASP A 177 4.47 17.29 9.49
N GLN A 178 3.93 18.48 9.27
CA GLN A 178 3.26 18.82 8.01
C GLN A 178 4.24 18.87 6.82
N SER A 179 5.55 18.97 7.05
CA SER A 179 6.56 18.84 5.98
C SER A 179 6.63 17.40 5.43
N LEU A 180 6.41 16.39 6.28
CA LEU A 180 6.31 14.99 5.86
C LEU A 180 5.04 14.77 5.04
N VAL A 181 3.91 15.32 5.49
CA VAL A 181 2.64 15.21 4.76
C VAL A 181 2.73 15.91 3.40
N LYS A 182 3.28 17.15 3.37
CA LYS A 182 3.52 17.87 2.12
C LYS A 182 4.39 17.04 1.18
N THR A 183 5.53 16.54 1.65
CA THR A 183 6.43 15.71 0.83
C THR A 183 5.73 14.46 0.30
N ALA A 184 4.91 13.79 1.11
CA ALA A 184 4.18 12.59 0.67
C ALA A 184 3.18 12.85 -0.48
N VAL A 185 2.62 14.06 -0.60
CA VAL A 185 1.55 14.37 -1.56
C VAL A 185 1.99 15.23 -2.75
N MET A 186 3.25 15.67 -2.80
CA MET A 186 3.75 16.54 -3.88
C MET A 186 4.14 15.81 -5.17
N GLY A 187 4.24 14.48 -5.14
CA GLY A 187 4.55 13.69 -6.35
C GLY A 187 3.43 13.79 -7.39
N SER A 188 3.78 14.10 -8.64
CA SER A 188 2.80 14.31 -9.72
C SER A 188 1.89 13.10 -9.97
N GLN A 189 2.44 11.88 -9.92
CA GLN A 189 1.67 10.66 -10.14
C GLN A 189 0.77 10.29 -8.96
N PHE A 190 1.21 10.64 -7.73
CA PHE A 190 0.34 10.56 -6.57
C PHE A 190 -0.87 11.46 -6.77
N GLN A 191 -0.66 12.73 -7.14
CA GLN A 191 -1.76 13.70 -7.33
C GLN A 191 -2.71 13.27 -8.45
N GLU A 192 -2.18 12.83 -9.58
CA GLU A 192 -2.98 12.33 -10.71
C GLU A 192 -3.90 11.19 -10.28
N CYS A 193 -3.35 10.14 -9.67
CA CYS A 193 -4.13 9.00 -9.18
C CYS A 193 -5.12 9.41 -8.08
N PHE A 194 -4.64 10.17 -7.08
CA PHE A 194 -5.44 10.56 -5.93
C PHE A 194 -6.62 11.43 -6.34
N PHE A 195 -6.42 12.53 -7.08
CA PHE A 195 -7.52 13.44 -7.43
C PHE A 195 -8.46 12.86 -8.49
N ALA A 196 -7.99 11.96 -9.36
CA ALA A 196 -8.88 11.30 -10.33
C ALA A 196 -9.82 10.28 -9.67
N HIS A 197 -9.47 9.76 -8.48
CA HIS A 197 -10.17 8.62 -7.90
C HIS A 197 -10.64 8.78 -6.45
N CYS A 198 -10.22 9.84 -5.75
CA CYS A 198 -10.64 10.14 -4.39
C CYS A 198 -12.16 10.24 -4.28
N GLN A 199 -12.73 9.57 -3.28
CA GLN A 199 -14.17 9.55 -3.00
C GLN A 199 -14.52 10.26 -1.69
N ASN A 200 -13.57 10.99 -1.10
CA ASN A 200 -13.76 11.72 0.15
C ASN A 200 -13.31 13.18 -0.02
N GLU A 201 -14.27 14.09 -0.10
CA GLU A 201 -14.01 15.51 -0.38
C GLU A 201 -13.24 16.21 0.76
N GLU A 202 -13.42 15.81 2.03
CA GLU A 202 -12.66 16.38 3.15
C GLU A 202 -11.17 16.01 3.06
N ILE A 203 -10.87 14.75 2.73
CA ILE A 203 -9.50 14.29 2.50
C ILE A 203 -8.93 14.98 1.24
N ALA A 204 -9.71 15.12 0.17
CA ALA A 204 -9.29 15.85 -1.03
C ALA A 204 -8.96 17.32 -0.73
N ALA A 205 -9.80 18.01 0.02
CA ALA A 205 -9.59 19.40 0.42
C ALA A 205 -8.34 19.56 1.30
N TYR A 206 -8.11 18.64 2.24
CA TYR A 206 -6.89 18.62 3.04
C TYR A 206 -5.64 18.48 2.17
N VAL A 207 -5.62 17.55 1.21
CA VAL A 207 -4.47 17.39 0.30
C VAL A 207 -4.29 18.61 -0.60
N ARG A 208 -5.37 19.20 -1.16
CA ARG A 208 -5.29 20.43 -1.98
C ARG A 208 -4.66 21.60 -1.23
N SER A 209 -4.82 21.66 0.10
CA SER A 209 -4.23 22.74 0.91
C SER A 209 -2.70 22.79 0.86
N PHE A 210 -2.02 21.69 0.52
CA PHE A 210 -0.55 21.65 0.39
C PHE A 210 -0.05 22.05 -0.99
N ILE A 211 -0.91 21.98 -2.01
CA ILE A 211 -0.56 22.23 -3.42
C ILE A 211 -0.75 23.70 -3.76
N ASN A 212 -1.79 24.32 -3.19
CA ASN A 212 -2.12 25.73 -3.39
C ASN A 212 -1.38 26.68 -2.44
N ALA A 213 -0.40 26.17 -1.66
CA ALA A 213 0.34 26.89 -0.62
C ALA A 213 1.85 26.96 -0.92
#